data_AF-A0A9E4FEE1-F1
#
_entry.id   AF-A0A9E4FEE1-F1
#
_cell.length_a   1.000
_cell.length_b   1.000
_cell.length_c   1.000
_cell.angle_alpha   90.00
_cell.angle_beta   90.00
_cell.angle_gamma   90.00
#
_symmetry.space_group_name_H-M   'P 1'
#
loop_
_entity.id
_entity.type
_entity.pdbx_description
1 polymer ?
#
loop_
_entity_poly.entity_id
_entity_poly.type
_entity_poly.pdbx_seq_one_letter_code
_entity_poly.pdbx_strand_id
1 'polypeptide(L)'
;MSTIKLARREREAMEVLYRHAPCTVAEVQDHLGGSYSAARAVLSRLARRGLANHRYEGPRYVYEPVQDVSTAGESALRDLVATFFGGSNTAVMTTLLGMCKDTVDDAELNRLEELVAAARRSRRNDA
;
A
#
# COMPACT_ATOMS: atom_id res chain seq x y z
N MET A 1 -1.59 16.77 -3.74
CA MET A 1 -2.39 15.75 -4.46
C MET A 1 -3.45 15.24 -3.52
N SER A 2 -4.67 15.01 -4.01
CA SER A 2 -5.82 14.64 -3.17
C SER A 2 -5.63 13.24 -2.57
N THR A 3 -5.64 13.14 -1.25
CA THR A 3 -5.59 11.88 -0.51
C THR A 3 -6.66 10.91 -1.03
N ILE A 4 -6.25 9.76 -1.55
CA ILE A 4 -7.16 8.75 -2.10
C ILE A 4 -7.97 8.15 -0.94
N LYS A 5 -9.19 8.64 -0.72
CA LYS A 5 -10.09 8.08 0.29
C LYS A 5 -10.73 6.80 -0.25
N LEU A 6 -10.36 5.65 0.30
CA LEU A 6 -10.99 4.36 0.00
C LEU A 6 -12.06 4.03 1.03
N ALA A 7 -13.25 3.69 0.56
CA ALA A 7 -14.26 3.04 1.40
C ALA A 7 -13.74 1.68 1.87
N ARG A 8 -14.29 1.14 2.97
CA ARG A 8 -13.84 -0.13 3.56
C ARG A 8 -13.72 -1.25 2.52
N ARG A 9 -14.78 -1.49 1.75
CA ARG A 9 -14.81 -2.53 0.70
C ARG A 9 -13.81 -2.30 -0.42
N GLU A 10 -13.56 -1.04 -0.80
CA GLU A 10 -12.56 -0.70 -1.81
C GLU A 10 -11.14 -0.98 -1.29
N ARG A 11 -10.88 -0.69 -0.02
CA ARG A 11 -9.60 -0.99 0.63
C ARG A 11 -9.33 -2.49 0.70
N GLU A 12 -10.32 -3.26 1.14
CA GLU A 12 -10.23 -4.73 1.18
C GLU A 12 -9.96 -5.29 -0.23
N ALA A 13 -10.66 -4.79 -1.25
CA ALA A 13 -10.43 -5.22 -2.63
C ALA A 13 -9.02 -4.86 -3.14
N MET A 14 -8.52 -3.65 -2.83
CA MET A 14 -7.15 -3.26 -3.16
C MET A 14 -6.12 -4.14 -2.46
N GLU A 15 -6.33 -4.53 -1.21
CA GLU A 15 -5.43 -5.46 -0.50
C GLU A 15 -5.36 -6.82 -1.19
N VAL A 16 -6.51 -7.36 -1.63
CA VAL A 16 -6.56 -8.61 -2.40
C VAL A 16 -5.79 -8.46 -3.70
N LEU A 17 -6.02 -7.39 -4.46
CA LEU A 17 -5.29 -7.15 -5.72
C LEU A 17 -3.79 -7.00 -5.49
N TYR A 18 -3.36 -6.30 -4.44
CA TYR A 18 -1.94 -6.14 -4.14
C TYR A 18 -1.24 -7.44 -3.75
N ARG A 19 -1.96 -8.38 -3.13
CA ARG A 19 -1.39 -9.66 -2.68
C ARG A 19 -1.47 -10.76 -3.74
N HIS A 20 -2.52 -10.75 -4.56
CA HIS A 20 -2.89 -11.89 -5.38
C HIS A 20 -3.01 -11.59 -6.88
N ALA A 21 -2.92 -10.33 -7.31
CA ALA A 21 -3.06 -10.01 -8.72
C ALA A 21 -2.05 -10.76 -9.61
N PRO A 22 -2.44 -11.11 -10.85
CA PRO A 22 -3.73 -10.81 -11.48
C PRO A 22 -4.89 -11.69 -10.96
N CYS A 23 -6.05 -11.10 -10.69
CA CYS A 23 -7.24 -11.81 -10.16
C CYS A 23 -8.50 -11.58 -11.00
N THR A 24 -9.31 -12.62 -11.15
CA THR A 24 -10.69 -12.53 -11.63
C THR A 24 -11.64 -11.98 -10.55
N VAL A 25 -12.83 -11.54 -10.97
CA VAL A 25 -13.88 -11.12 -10.03
C VAL A 25 -14.26 -12.23 -9.05
N ALA A 26 -14.26 -13.49 -9.50
CA ALA A 26 -14.59 -14.64 -8.67
C ALA A 26 -13.55 -14.86 -7.57
N GLU A 27 -12.26 -14.81 -7.91
CA GLU A 27 -11.18 -14.94 -6.92
C GLU A 27 -11.21 -13.79 -5.90
N VAL A 28 -11.48 -12.55 -6.35
CA VAL A 28 -11.67 -11.42 -5.43
C VAL A 28 -12.89 -11.63 -4.54
N GLN A 29 -14.00 -12.17 -5.07
CA GLN A 29 -15.17 -12.52 -4.27
C GLN A 29 -14.83 -13.56 -3.19
N ASP A 30 -14.05 -14.58 -3.51
CA ASP A 30 -13.67 -15.63 -2.57
C ASP A 30 -12.91 -15.06 -1.35
N HIS A 31 -12.13 -13.99 -1.55
CA HIS A 31 -11.47 -13.28 -0.45
C HIS A 31 -12.38 -12.29 0.29
N LEU A 32 -13.22 -11.53 -0.43
CA LEU A 32 -14.05 -10.48 0.18
C LEU A 32 -15.34 -11.01 0.84
N GLY A 33 -15.80 -12.18 0.41
CA GLY A 33 -17.13 -12.70 0.68
C GLY A 33 -18.27 -11.86 0.07
N GLY A 34 -19.50 -12.36 0.18
CA GLY A 34 -20.69 -11.72 -0.38
C GLY A 34 -20.99 -12.17 -1.82
N SER A 35 -21.69 -11.34 -2.59
CA SER A 35 -22.12 -11.70 -3.95
C SER A 35 -21.11 -11.30 -5.02
N TYR A 36 -21.08 -12.06 -6.13
CA TYR A 36 -20.30 -11.74 -7.33
C TYR A 36 -20.55 -10.31 -7.84
N SER A 37 -21.82 -9.89 -7.86
CA SER A 37 -22.19 -8.54 -8.30
C SER A 37 -21.64 -7.43 -7.40
N ALA A 38 -21.54 -7.68 -6.09
CA ALA A 38 -20.96 -6.73 -5.14
C ALA A 38 -19.44 -6.61 -5.35
N ALA A 39 -18.73 -7.74 -5.48
CA ALA A 39 -17.30 -7.76 -5.79
C ALA A 39 -17.01 -7.02 -7.12
N ARG A 40 -17.78 -7.34 -8.17
CA ARG A 40 -17.70 -6.67 -9.47
C ARG A 40 -17.92 -5.16 -9.36
N ALA A 41 -18.93 -4.73 -8.59
CA ALA A 41 -19.22 -3.30 -8.42
C ALA A 41 -18.09 -2.55 -7.70
N VAL A 42 -17.42 -3.18 -6.73
CA VAL A 42 -16.24 -2.60 -6.08
C VAL A 42 -15.08 -2.48 -7.06
N LEU A 43 -14.75 -3.55 -7.79
CA LEU A 43 -13.66 -3.57 -8.76
C LEU A 43 -13.89 -2.56 -9.90
N SER A 44 -15.12 -2.45 -10.42
CA SER A 44 -15.47 -1.45 -11.42
C SER A 44 -15.33 -0.01 -10.90
N ARG A 45 -15.63 0.24 -9.62
CA ARG A 45 -15.42 1.57 -9.01
C ARG A 45 -13.93 1.89 -8.89
N LEU A 46 -13.11 0.94 -8.45
CA LEU A 46 -11.66 1.09 -8.40
C LEU A 46 -11.09 1.40 -9.79
N ALA A 47 -11.54 0.66 -10.82
CA ALA A 47 -11.11 0.91 -12.19
C ALA A 47 -11.54 2.26 -12.73
N ARG A 48 -12.79 2.67 -12.49
CA ARG A 48 -13.28 4.02 -12.87
C ARG A 48 -12.49 5.15 -12.19
N ARG A 49 -11.93 4.89 -11.01
CA ARG A 49 -11.08 5.83 -10.27
C ARG A 49 -9.60 5.76 -10.66
N GLY A 50 -9.22 4.88 -11.59
CA GLY A 50 -7.83 4.70 -12.01
C GLY A 50 -6.96 4.01 -10.95
N LEU A 51 -7.57 3.21 -10.07
CA LEU A 51 -6.86 2.48 -9.00
C LEU A 51 -6.57 1.02 -9.35
N ALA A 52 -7.37 0.44 -10.25
CA ALA A 52 -7.19 -0.91 -10.77
C ALA A 52 -7.35 -0.91 -12.30
N ASN A 53 -6.53 -1.68 -12.99
CA ASN A 53 -6.73 -2.00 -14.39
C ASN A 53 -7.58 -3.26 -14.52
N HIS A 54 -8.21 -3.42 -15.66
CA HIS A 54 -8.82 -4.68 -16.04
C HIS A 54 -8.55 -4.98 -17.50
N ARG A 55 -8.43 -6.27 -17.80
CA ARG A 55 -8.37 -6.78 -19.17
C ARG A 55 -9.31 -7.97 -19.33
N TYR A 56 -9.70 -8.22 -20.58
CA TYR A 56 -10.54 -9.35 -20.93
C TYR A 56 -9.65 -10.53 -21.32
N GLU A 57 -9.64 -11.58 -20.52
CA GLU A 57 -8.93 -12.84 -20.81
C GLU A 57 -9.95 -13.96 -21.02
N GLY A 58 -10.18 -14.30 -22.28
CA GLY A 58 -11.22 -15.27 -22.64
C GLY A 58 -12.59 -14.81 -22.13
N PRO A 59 -13.39 -15.64 -21.44
CA PRO A 59 -14.71 -15.24 -20.97
C PRO A 59 -14.70 -14.40 -19.67
N ARG A 60 -13.54 -14.02 -19.12
CA ARG A 60 -13.41 -13.43 -17.78
C ARG A 60 -12.72 -12.08 -17.81
N TYR A 61 -13.13 -11.21 -16.89
CA TYR A 61 -12.39 -10.00 -16.57
C TYR A 61 -11.37 -10.30 -15.48
N VAL A 62 -10.13 -9.91 -15.74
CA VAL A 62 -8.99 -10.02 -14.83
C VAL A 62 -8.57 -8.61 -14.42
N TYR A 63 -8.33 -8.40 -13.14
CA TYR A 63 -8.02 -7.13 -12.50
C TYR A 63 -6.62 -7.15 -11.86
N GLU A 64 -5.97 -6.00 -11.88
CA GLU A 64 -4.65 -5.77 -11.28
C GLU A 64 -4.55 -4.31 -10.79
N PRO A 65 -3.73 -3.98 -9.78
CA PRO A 65 -3.58 -2.61 -9.34
C PRO A 65 -2.87 -1.74 -10.39
N VAL A 66 -3.23 -0.45 -10.49
CA VAL A 66 -2.61 0.49 -11.46
C VAL A 66 -1.20 0.91 -11.04
N GLN A 67 -0.95 1.00 -9.73
CA GLN A 67 0.36 1.32 -9.18
C GLN A 67 0.95 0.09 -8.51
N ASP A 68 2.28 -0.02 -8.54
CA ASP A 68 3.00 -0.97 -7.70
C ASP A 68 2.69 -0.68 -6.22
N VAL A 69 2.56 -1.74 -5.41
CA VAL A 69 2.32 -1.70 -3.96
C VAL A 69 3.25 -0.70 -3.28
N SER A 70 4.53 -0.71 -3.68
CA SER A 70 5.58 0.16 -3.12
C SER A 70 5.27 1.63 -3.37
N THR A 71 4.91 2.00 -4.60
CA THR A 71 4.67 3.39 -4.99
C THR A 71 3.39 3.96 -4.36
N ALA A 72 2.34 3.14 -4.27
CA ALA A 72 1.10 3.53 -3.60
C ALA A 72 1.29 3.66 -2.08
N GLY A 73 2.02 2.72 -1.47
CA GLY A 73 2.36 2.74 -0.05
C GLY A 73 3.21 3.96 0.32
N GLU A 74 4.24 4.27 -0.47
CA GLU A 74 5.08 5.46 -0.28
C GLU A 74 4.28 6.76 -0.39
N SER A 75 3.38 6.85 -1.37
CA SER A 75 2.54 8.04 -1.56
C SER A 75 1.57 8.22 -0.39
N ALA A 76 0.92 7.15 0.06
CA ALA A 76 0.02 7.19 1.21
C ALA A 76 0.76 7.56 2.51
N LEU A 77 1.95 6.98 2.72
CA LEU A 77 2.78 7.30 3.87
C LEU A 77 3.22 8.77 3.82
N ARG A 78 3.65 9.28 2.67
CA ARG A 78 4.04 10.69 2.49
C ARG A 78 2.91 11.65 2.87
N ASP A 79 1.69 11.38 2.42
CA ASP A 79 0.51 12.19 2.76
C ASP A 79 0.20 12.14 4.26
N LEU A 80 0.32 10.96 4.89
CA LEU A 80 0.12 10.78 6.33
C LEU A 80 1.17 11.55 7.12
N VAL A 81 2.45 11.45 6.74
CA VAL A 81 3.56 12.18 7.37
C VAL A 81 3.37 13.69 7.24
N ALA A 82 2.95 14.18 6.08
CA ALA A 82 2.65 15.60 5.88
C ALA A 82 1.49 16.07 6.76
N THR A 83 0.42 15.28 6.87
CA THR A 83 -0.81 15.66 7.55
C THR A 83 -0.71 15.60 9.07
N PHE A 84 -0.17 14.51 9.62
CA PHE A 84 -0.18 14.24 11.07
C PHE A 84 1.15 14.53 11.76
N PHE A 85 2.25 14.55 11.00
CA PHE A 85 3.60 14.73 11.55
C PHE A 85 4.29 15.99 11.01
N GLY A 86 3.56 16.85 10.28
CA GLY A 86 4.09 18.10 9.73
C GLY A 86 5.28 17.90 8.79
N GLY A 87 5.39 16.73 8.15
CA GLY A 87 6.54 16.39 7.30
C GLY A 87 7.78 15.89 8.06
N SER A 88 7.72 15.73 9.39
CA SER A 88 8.88 15.35 10.19
C SER A 88 9.12 13.84 10.19
N ASN A 89 10.08 13.40 9.38
CA ASN A 89 10.53 11.99 9.37
C ASN A 89 11.04 11.53 10.74
N THR A 90 11.70 12.41 11.49
CA THR A 90 12.18 12.10 12.86
C THR A 90 11.02 11.83 13.80
N ALA A 91 9.95 12.64 13.75
CA ALA A 91 8.77 12.43 14.60
C ALA A 91 8.10 11.08 14.30
N VAL A 92 7.97 10.74 13.01
CA VAL A 92 7.41 9.45 12.56
C VAL A 92 8.22 8.28 13.10
N MET A 93 9.55 8.33 12.96
CA MET A 93 10.43 7.25 13.44
C MET A 93 10.39 7.12 14.97
N THR A 94 10.36 8.22 15.71
CA THR A 94 10.20 8.19 17.18
C THR A 94 8.89 7.54 17.59
N THR A 95 7.79 7.87 16.92
CA THR A 95 6.48 7.25 17.18
C THR A 95 6.49 5.75 16.85
N LEU A 96 7.06 5.36 15.70
CA LEU A 96 7.20 3.95 15.33
C LEU A 96 8.01 3.15 16.36
N LEU A 97 9.20 3.63 16.73
CA LEU A 97 10.04 2.99 17.75
C LEU A 97 9.35 2.93 19.12
N GLY A 98 8.57 3.97 19.46
CA GLY A 98 7.79 3.99 20.70
C GLY A 98 6.65 2.96 20.72
N MET A 99 5.98 2.74 19.59
CA MET A 99 4.89 1.75 19.46
C MET A 99 5.40 0.31 19.48
N CYS A 100 6.61 0.08 18.94
CA CYS A 100 7.17 -1.25 18.78
C CYS A 100 8.19 -1.62 19.87
N LYS A 101 8.18 -0.91 21.00
CA LYS A 101 9.17 -1.04 22.09
C LYS A 101 9.31 -2.47 22.65
N ASP A 102 8.23 -3.25 22.60
CA ASP A 102 8.20 -4.63 23.10
C ASP A 102 8.29 -5.68 21.98
N THR A 103 8.35 -5.26 20.71
CA THR A 103 8.34 -6.15 19.53
C THR A 103 9.58 -6.03 18.66
N VAL A 104 10.35 -4.96 18.80
CA VAL A 104 11.61 -4.75 18.08
C VAL A 104 12.73 -5.35 18.89
N ASP A 105 13.42 -6.32 18.29
CA ASP A 105 14.61 -6.93 18.88
C ASP A 105 15.89 -6.17 18.52
N ASP A 106 16.99 -6.51 19.19
CA ASP A 106 18.29 -5.90 18.95
C ASP A 106 18.76 -6.11 17.50
N ALA A 107 18.36 -7.21 16.84
CA ALA A 107 18.73 -7.47 15.46
C ALA A 107 18.06 -6.49 14.49
N GLU A 108 16.80 -6.15 14.73
CA GLU A 108 16.06 -5.17 13.96
C GLU A 108 16.55 -3.73 14.22
N LEU A 109 16.91 -3.39 15.47
CA LEU A 109 17.58 -2.12 15.78
C LEU A 109 18.91 -1.99 15.04
N ASN A 110 19.75 -3.03 15.05
CA ASN A 110 21.03 -3.03 14.33
C ASN A 110 20.84 -2.81 12.82
N ARG A 111 19.83 -3.44 12.20
CA ARG A 111 19.51 -3.20 10.78
C ARG A 111 19.10 -1.75 10.51
N LEU A 112 18.32 -1.16 11.41
CA LEU A 112 17.93 0.26 11.28
C LEU A 112 19.16 1.18 11.36
N GLU A 113 20.09 0.90 12.27
CA GLU A 113 21.36 1.65 12.35
C GLU A 113 22.18 1.54 11.06
N GLU A 114 22.28 0.33 10.49
CA GLU A 114 22.98 0.09 9.22
C GLU A 114 22.36 0.87 8.06
N LEU A 115 21.03 0.92 7.96
CA LEU A 115 20.30 1.68 6.95
C LEU A 115 20.55 3.19 7.08
N VAL A 116 20.54 3.72 8.30
CA VAL A 116 20.86 5.14 8.56
C VAL A 116 22.32 5.44 8.21
N ALA A 117 23.25 4.55 8.57
CA ALA A 117 24.66 4.69 8.24
C ALA A 117 24.88 4.65 6.72
N ALA A 118 24.18 3.77 6.00
CA ALA A 118 24.22 3.71 4.53
C ALA A 118 23.71 5.00 3.89
N ALA A 119 22.56 5.53 4.34
CA ALA A 119 22.02 6.79 3.85
C ALA A 119 22.98 7.98 4.05
N ARG A 120 23.71 8.00 5.19
CA ARG A 120 24.76 9.00 5.44
C ARG A 120 25.95 8.87 4.50
N ARG A 121 26.32 7.65 4.10
CA ARG A 121 27.42 7.39 3.15
C ARG A 121 27.04 7.82 1.74
N SER A 122 25.85 7.45 1.25
CA SER A 122 25.39 7.84 -0.09
C SER A 122 25.37 9.37 -0.28
N ARG A 123 24.85 10.11 0.71
CA ARG A 123 24.88 11.59 0.70
C ARG A 123 26.26 12.22 0.61
N ARG A 124 27.31 11.50 1.02
CA ARG A 124 28.70 11.98 0.98
C ARG A 124 29.38 11.69 -0.36
N ASN A 125 28.91 10.68 -1.09
CA ASN A 125 29.42 10.34 -2.42
C ASN A 125 28.73 11.16 -3.52
N ASP A 126 27.53 11.67 -3.27
CA ASP A 126 26.76 12.53 -4.20
C ASP A 126 27.11 14.04 -4.07
N ALA A 127 28.07 14.40 -3.22
CA ALA A 127 28.51 15.76 -2.92
C ALA A 127 30.01 15.93 -3.23
#